data_AF-A0A7S1BHB0-F1
#
_entry.id   AF-A0A7S1BHB0-F1
#
_cell.length_a   1.000
_cell.length_b   1.000
_cell.length_c   1.000
_cell.angle_alpha   90.00
_cell.angle_beta   90.00
_cell.angle_gamma   90.00
#
_symmetry.space_group_name_H-M   'P 1'
#
loop_
_entity.id
_entity.type
_entity.pdbx_description
1 polymer ?
#
loop_
_entity_poly.entity_id
_entity_poly.type
_entity_poly.pdbx_seq_one_letter_code
_entity_poly.pdbx_strand_id
1 'polypeptide(L)'
;EAVLINAHKSLDTYLRLLTSSAPIESRFEKHLPDHLNAEVVGGTVSTLAEAAAWLRYTYLYVRMCKNPVAYGISLDAAQRDPGLRHHCRDLAAKAADRLAQLRMVRRDRRSGNLGTTEHGRIASHFYLRAESVDGFHAAMDRKGTLGEGELAHLLCTASEFENIKVRPEELPELDKLKKEACIWEVPAPVEEYSGKACVLLQAYVSNVNKSSFTLISDTNYIAANAGRVARALFEMCVQRGDAAASLRLLRLANAIERRVWPHLTPLRQFAQAGEKIPAQALRALETTADAAGIARSLLDMRPKEIGQLARWQKGGPLLHRLAQSLPHVRLEATARPVTPSILRFRIEIAPAFDWTPRWHGGAVGLWVWVEDLHQNKIYHCENVLLHRRRHPATVELDWPIPSFDGAPARHCVRAVADGWVGCEAHLPVSVRGGPVLRRPPAHTDLFDLRPQPVTSLADPRLEALYAERFAAFNPIQTQLFHVLYHTDVPVLLGAPTGSGKTVVAELALFRAKRLRPRAKCVYVAPLRSLARERLREWTQRLGGAPLRWNVLELSGDTHHDRRTVAR
;
A
#
# COMPACT_ATOMS: atom_id res chain seq x y z
N GLU A 1 -6.44 55.71 14.90
CA GLU A 1 -4.97 55.50 14.95
C GLU A 1 -4.70 54.06 15.37
N ALA A 2 -3.69 53.41 14.79
CA ALA A 2 -3.26 52.07 15.19
C ALA A 2 -1.85 52.16 15.77
N VAL A 3 -1.65 51.63 16.99
CA VAL A 3 -0.38 51.72 17.72
C VAL A 3 0.27 50.33 17.77
N LEU A 4 1.48 50.21 17.23
CA LEU A 4 2.28 48.98 17.28
C LEU A 4 3.36 49.12 18.36
N ILE A 5 3.25 48.33 19.42
CA ILE A 5 4.24 48.32 20.53
C ILE A 5 5.22 47.17 20.30
N ASN A 6 6.51 47.46 20.22
CA ASN A 6 7.55 46.45 20.02
C ASN A 6 8.90 46.87 20.61
N ALA A 7 9.85 45.94 20.70
CA ALA A 7 11.23 46.22 21.04
C ALA A 7 11.88 47.13 20.00
N HIS A 8 12.70 48.10 20.46
CA HIS A 8 13.31 49.10 19.58
C HIS A 8 14.14 48.49 18.44
N LYS A 9 14.82 47.36 18.68
CA LYS A 9 15.61 46.62 17.67
C LYS A 9 14.79 46.16 16.45
N SER A 10 13.49 45.98 16.60
CA SER A 10 12.60 45.51 15.54
C SER A 10 11.88 46.66 14.84
N LEU A 11 12.02 47.89 15.35
CA LEU A 11 11.32 49.06 14.85
C LEU A 11 11.59 49.29 13.36
N ASP A 12 12.86 49.26 12.93
CA ASP A 12 13.23 49.44 11.52
C ASP A 12 12.59 48.37 10.61
N THR A 13 12.53 47.11 11.03
CA THR A 13 11.87 46.04 10.26
C THR A 13 10.38 46.31 10.07
N TYR A 14 9.67 46.69 11.14
CA TYR A 14 8.23 46.97 11.06
C TYR A 14 7.93 48.29 10.36
N LEU A 15 8.76 49.31 10.57
CA LEU A 15 8.67 50.56 9.82
C LEU A 15 8.87 50.31 8.34
N ARG A 16 9.87 49.50 7.95
CA ARG A 16 10.03 49.09 6.56
C ARG A 16 8.78 48.38 6.06
N LEU A 17 8.29 47.32 6.72
CA LEU A 17 7.06 46.60 6.33
C LEU A 17 5.84 47.52 6.12
N LEU A 18 5.73 48.61 6.90
CA LEU A 18 4.62 49.55 6.84
C LEU A 18 4.82 50.71 5.85
N THR A 19 6.06 51.16 5.64
CA THR A 19 6.37 52.39 4.84
C THR A 19 6.94 52.08 3.47
N SER A 20 7.66 50.98 3.32
CA SER A 20 8.25 50.52 2.06
C SER A 20 7.78 49.09 1.78
N SER A 21 7.37 48.81 0.55
CA SER A 21 7.00 47.44 0.16
C SER A 21 8.21 46.52 0.29
N ALA A 22 8.36 45.84 1.44
CA ALA A 22 9.45 44.89 1.66
C ALA A 22 9.42 43.85 0.54
N PRO A 23 10.53 43.62 -0.19
CA PRO A 23 10.52 42.72 -1.32
C PRO A 23 10.20 41.30 -0.85
N ILE A 24 9.17 40.71 -1.46
CA ILE A 24 8.75 39.34 -1.16
C ILE A 24 9.75 38.39 -1.82
N GLU A 25 10.58 37.72 -1.02
CA GLU A 25 11.57 36.75 -1.48
C GLU A 25 11.11 35.30 -1.30
N SER A 26 11.64 34.39 -2.12
CA SER A 26 11.33 32.97 -2.08
C SER A 26 12.13 32.26 -0.98
N ARG A 27 11.45 31.39 -0.20
CA ARG A 27 12.08 30.45 0.75
C ARG A 27 12.11 29.01 0.23
N PHE A 28 11.73 28.81 -1.03
CA PHE A 28 11.53 27.49 -1.64
C PHE A 28 12.80 26.65 -1.74
N GLU A 29 13.97 27.27 -1.91
CA GLU A 29 15.24 26.57 -2.11
C GLU A 29 15.55 25.55 -1.01
N LYS A 30 15.25 25.88 0.25
CA LYS A 30 15.47 24.97 1.39
C LYS A 30 14.59 23.72 1.35
N HIS A 31 13.40 23.81 0.78
CA HIS A 31 12.41 22.74 0.71
C HIS A 31 12.31 22.11 -0.68
N LEU A 32 13.19 22.52 -1.61
CA LEU A 32 13.21 22.04 -2.98
C LEU A 32 13.28 20.50 -3.08
N PRO A 33 14.08 19.78 -2.27
CA PRO A 33 14.09 18.31 -2.32
C PRO A 33 12.72 17.69 -2.04
N ASP A 34 12.02 18.12 -0.98
CA ASP A 34 10.72 17.55 -0.61
C ASP A 34 9.65 17.81 -1.69
N HIS A 35 9.64 19.02 -2.26
CA HIS A 35 8.73 19.35 -3.35
C HIS A 35 9.06 18.60 -4.65
N LEU A 36 10.35 18.45 -4.98
CA LEU A 36 10.76 17.66 -6.14
C LEU A 36 10.35 16.19 -5.96
N ASN A 37 10.50 15.62 -4.76
CA ASN A 37 10.04 14.28 -4.44
C ASN A 37 8.53 14.14 -4.69
N ALA A 38 7.73 15.12 -4.26
CA ALA A 38 6.29 15.11 -4.47
C ALA A 38 5.90 15.11 -5.96
N GLU A 39 6.60 15.87 -6.81
CA GLU A 39 6.36 15.87 -8.25
C GLU A 39 6.79 14.57 -8.94
N VAL A 40 7.86 13.95 -8.45
CA VAL A 40 8.30 12.63 -8.94
C VAL A 40 7.30 11.56 -8.53
N VAL A 41 6.78 11.60 -7.30
CA VAL A 41 5.73 10.69 -6.80
C VAL A 41 4.41 10.90 -7.55
N GLY A 42 4.03 12.15 -7.82
CA GLY A 42 2.85 12.51 -8.60
C GLY A 42 2.95 12.14 -10.08
N GLY A 43 4.15 11.80 -10.58
CA GLY A 43 4.40 11.45 -11.97
C GLY A 43 4.47 12.65 -12.92
N THR A 44 4.43 13.89 -12.41
CA THR A 44 4.63 15.11 -13.19
C THR A 44 6.05 15.21 -13.72
N VAL A 45 7.02 14.72 -12.94
CA VAL A 45 8.45 14.79 -13.25
C VAL A 45 9.05 13.38 -13.27
N SER A 46 9.53 12.94 -14.43
CA SER A 46 10.14 11.63 -14.64
C SER A 46 11.63 11.71 -15.00
N THR A 47 12.10 12.90 -15.41
CA THR A 47 13.50 13.13 -15.80
C THR A 47 14.07 14.39 -15.17
N LEU A 48 15.40 14.48 -15.10
CA LEU A 48 16.10 15.68 -14.64
C LEU A 48 15.81 16.90 -15.52
N ALA A 49 15.58 16.71 -16.82
CA ALA A 49 15.21 17.79 -17.72
C ALA A 49 13.82 18.36 -17.40
N GLU A 50 12.85 17.47 -17.12
CA GLU A 50 11.52 17.87 -16.64
C GLU A 50 11.58 18.55 -15.28
N ALA A 51 12.42 18.08 -14.35
CA ALA A 51 12.63 18.73 -13.06
C ALA A 51 13.14 20.18 -13.22
N ALA A 52 14.10 20.38 -14.12
CA ALA A 52 14.63 21.71 -14.43
C ALA A 52 13.57 22.60 -15.12
N ALA A 53 12.70 22.02 -15.95
CA ALA A 53 11.59 22.74 -16.56
C ALA A 53 10.53 23.14 -15.52
N TRP A 54 10.18 22.22 -14.61
CA TRP A 54 9.26 22.45 -13.50
C TRP A 54 9.72 23.60 -12.60
N LEU A 55 11.01 23.64 -12.25
CA LEU A 55 11.61 24.72 -11.46
C LEU A 55 11.34 26.11 -12.05
N ARG A 56 11.25 26.24 -13.38
CA ARG A 56 11.04 27.52 -14.07
C ARG A 56 9.61 28.06 -13.92
N TYR A 57 8.66 27.22 -13.52
CA TYR A 57 7.29 27.67 -13.18
C TYR A 57 7.17 28.19 -11.74
N THR A 58 8.22 28.08 -10.93
CA THR A 58 8.18 28.46 -9.52
C THR A 58 8.43 29.96 -9.30
N TYR A 59 7.94 30.48 -8.17
CA TYR A 59 8.28 31.84 -7.73
C TYR A 59 9.79 32.02 -7.46
N LEU A 60 10.49 30.94 -7.08
CA LEU A 60 11.94 30.94 -6.91
C LEU A 60 12.64 31.34 -8.21
N TYR A 61 12.25 30.76 -9.35
CA TYR A 61 12.83 31.12 -10.64
C TYR A 61 12.66 32.60 -10.98
N VAL A 62 11.44 33.13 -10.82
CA VAL A 62 11.14 34.54 -11.08
C VAL A 62 12.02 35.45 -10.22
N ARG A 63 12.24 35.11 -8.95
CA ARG A 63 13.10 35.89 -8.04
C ARG A 63 14.58 35.77 -8.36
N MET A 64 15.06 34.57 -8.71
CA MET A 64 16.45 34.37 -9.14
C MET A 64 16.78 35.19 -10.39
N CYS A 65 15.86 35.29 -11.36
CA CYS A 65 16.06 36.13 -12.55
C CYS A 65 16.08 37.63 -12.23
N LYS A 66 15.24 38.10 -11.28
CA LYS A 66 15.12 39.52 -10.94
C LYS A 66 16.20 40.01 -9.98
N ASN A 67 16.65 39.17 -9.05
CA ASN A 67 17.66 39.51 -8.06
C ASN A 67 18.65 38.34 -7.85
N PRO A 68 19.52 38.04 -8.84
CA PRO A 68 20.41 36.87 -8.79
C PRO A 68 21.33 36.84 -7.56
N VAL A 69 21.83 38.01 -7.15
CA VAL A 69 22.78 38.16 -6.04
C VAL A 69 22.18 37.69 -4.71
N ALA A 70 20.88 37.92 -4.47
CA ALA A 70 20.21 37.45 -3.25
C ALA A 70 20.08 35.93 -3.15
N TYR A 71 20.22 35.21 -4.27
CA TYR A 71 20.18 33.75 -4.36
C TYR A 71 21.58 33.15 -4.62
N GLY A 72 22.65 33.91 -4.35
CA GLY A 72 24.02 33.42 -4.46
C GLY A 72 24.52 33.26 -5.91
N ILE A 73 23.84 33.86 -6.89
CA ILE A 73 24.24 33.84 -8.29
C ILE A 73 25.04 35.10 -8.59
N SER A 74 26.31 34.96 -9.01
CA SER A 74 27.14 36.11 -9.37
C SER A 74 26.61 36.81 -10.62
N LEU A 75 26.84 38.12 -10.74
CA LEU A 75 26.41 38.89 -11.91
C LEU A 75 27.00 38.35 -13.21
N ASP A 76 28.27 37.92 -13.20
CA ASP A 76 28.93 37.29 -14.36
C ASP A 76 28.31 35.94 -14.73
N ALA A 77 27.82 35.17 -13.75
CA ALA A 77 27.10 33.93 -14.01
C ALA A 77 25.71 34.21 -14.61
N ALA A 78 25.00 35.21 -14.08
CA ALA A 78 23.70 35.64 -14.60
C ALA A 78 23.80 36.22 -16.03
N GLN A 79 24.88 36.91 -16.36
CA GLN A 79 25.12 37.41 -17.72
C GLN A 79 25.41 36.27 -18.72
N ARG A 80 26.11 35.22 -18.29
CA ARG A 80 26.41 34.04 -19.13
C ARG A 80 25.22 33.11 -19.33
N ASP A 81 24.29 33.05 -18.38
CA ASP A 81 23.04 32.30 -18.47
C ASP A 81 21.82 33.18 -18.11
N PRO A 82 21.41 34.11 -19.01
CA PRO A 82 20.31 35.05 -18.73
C PRO A 82 18.97 34.37 -18.41
N GLY A 83 18.76 33.16 -18.94
CA GLY A 83 17.57 32.35 -18.69
C GLY A 83 17.66 31.43 -17.48
N LEU A 84 18.80 31.42 -16.78
CA LEU A 84 19.15 30.52 -15.67
C LEU A 84 18.87 29.04 -15.97
N ARG A 85 19.00 28.60 -17.23
CA ARG A 85 18.69 27.22 -17.63
C ARG A 85 19.69 26.22 -17.06
N HIS A 86 20.98 26.55 -17.13
CA HIS A 86 22.03 25.73 -16.56
C HIS A 86 21.91 25.72 -15.04
N HIS A 87 21.66 26.89 -14.44
CA HIS A 87 21.49 27.01 -13.00
C HIS A 87 20.31 26.18 -12.47
N CYS A 88 19.14 26.22 -13.13
CA CYS A 88 17.99 25.38 -12.78
C CYS A 88 18.30 23.88 -12.94
N ARG A 89 19.05 23.49 -13.97
CA ARG A 89 19.49 22.09 -14.13
C ARG A 89 20.41 21.65 -12.99
N ASP A 90 21.34 22.51 -12.57
CA ASP A 90 22.24 22.22 -11.44
C ASP A 90 21.48 22.14 -10.11
N LEU A 91 20.53 23.03 -9.86
CA LEU A 91 19.67 23.00 -8.68
C LEU A 91 18.83 21.71 -8.64
N ALA A 92 18.18 21.37 -9.76
CA ALA A 92 17.43 20.12 -9.88
C ALA A 92 18.33 18.90 -9.67
N ALA A 93 19.56 18.92 -10.20
CA ALA A 93 20.51 17.83 -10.05
C ALA A 93 20.95 17.67 -8.58
N LYS A 94 21.28 18.77 -7.91
CA LYS A 94 21.64 18.77 -6.47
C LYS A 94 20.49 18.24 -5.61
N ALA A 95 19.26 18.69 -5.86
CA ALA A 95 18.08 18.20 -5.15
C ALA A 95 17.84 16.70 -5.41
N ALA A 96 17.94 16.26 -6.66
CA ALA A 96 17.80 14.84 -7.02
C ALA A 96 18.92 13.96 -6.44
N ASP A 97 20.17 14.45 -6.38
CA ASP A 97 21.27 13.75 -5.69
C ASP A 97 21.01 13.62 -4.19
N ARG A 98 20.50 14.68 -3.55
CA ARG A 98 20.12 14.64 -2.13
C ARG A 98 19.00 13.62 -1.88
N LEU A 99 17.95 13.62 -2.71
CA LEU A 99 16.87 12.63 -2.61
C LEU A 99 17.36 11.19 -2.84
N ALA A 100 18.29 11.00 -3.77
CA ALA A 100 18.88 9.69 -4.02
C ALA A 100 19.73 9.20 -2.85
N GLN A 101 20.51 10.09 -2.21
CA GLN A 101 21.26 9.78 -0.99
C GLN A 101 20.34 9.36 0.16
N LEU A 102 19.18 10.02 0.28
CA LEU A 102 18.16 9.70 1.28
C LEU A 102 17.21 8.57 0.84
N ARG A 103 17.47 7.88 -0.27
CA ARG A 103 16.67 6.76 -0.79
C ARG A 103 15.21 7.09 -1.16
N MET A 104 14.88 8.37 -1.37
CA MET A 104 13.54 8.81 -1.77
C MET A 104 13.29 8.61 -3.27
N VAL A 105 14.33 8.72 -4.09
CA VAL A 105 14.25 8.59 -5.55
C VAL A 105 15.41 7.75 -6.06
N ARG A 106 15.15 6.86 -7.03
CA ARG A 106 16.18 6.17 -7.81
C ARG A 106 16.58 7.05 -9.00
N ARG A 107 17.81 7.56 -8.99
CA ARG A 107 18.33 8.36 -10.08
C ARG A 107 19.27 7.54 -10.96
N ASP A 108 18.99 7.47 -12.25
CA ASP A 108 19.97 7.02 -13.24
C ASP A 108 20.78 8.22 -13.75
N ARG A 109 22.10 8.20 -13.50
CA ARG A 109 23.00 9.29 -13.91
C ARG A 109 23.22 9.37 -15.42
N ARG A 110 23.00 8.27 -16.16
CA ARG A 110 23.22 8.23 -17.62
C ARG A 110 22.02 8.79 -18.37
N SER A 111 20.83 8.27 -18.10
CA SER A 111 19.59 8.75 -18.75
C SER A 111 19.05 10.03 -18.13
N GLY A 112 19.38 10.32 -16.86
CA GLY A 112 18.75 11.39 -16.10
C GLY A 112 17.34 11.03 -15.61
N ASN A 113 16.94 9.76 -15.71
CA ASN A 113 15.63 9.29 -15.25
C ASN A 113 15.56 9.27 -13.72
N LEU A 114 14.38 9.63 -13.21
CA LEU A 114 14.03 9.67 -11.80
C LEU A 114 12.88 8.69 -11.56
N GLY A 115 13.13 7.65 -10.77
CA GLY A 115 12.13 6.66 -10.37
C GLY A 115 11.72 6.81 -8.92
N THR A 116 10.43 6.68 -8.62
CA THR A 116 9.91 6.73 -7.25
C THR A 116 10.37 5.52 -6.43
N THR A 117 10.68 5.72 -5.16
CA THR A 117 10.77 4.63 -4.17
C THR A 117 9.57 4.64 -3.24
N GLU A 118 9.36 3.54 -2.50
CA GLU A 118 8.32 3.49 -1.48
C GLU A 118 8.57 4.48 -0.34
N HIS A 119 9.83 4.69 0.07
CA HIS A 119 10.20 5.75 1.02
C HIS A 119 9.82 7.14 0.49
N GLY A 120 10.07 7.44 -0.79
CA GLY A 120 9.68 8.68 -1.42
C GLY A 120 8.16 8.88 -1.46
N ARG A 121 7.41 7.81 -1.74
CA ARG A 121 5.93 7.80 -1.71
C ARG A 121 5.40 8.12 -0.31
N ILE A 122 5.91 7.44 0.72
CA ILE A 122 5.53 7.70 2.12
C ILE A 122 5.84 9.16 2.49
N ALA A 123 7.04 9.65 2.19
CA ALA A 123 7.42 11.03 2.47
C ALA A 123 6.44 12.03 1.81
N SER A 124 6.08 11.80 0.54
CA SER A 124 5.16 12.66 -0.19
C SER A 124 3.71 12.58 0.33
N HIS A 125 3.17 11.38 0.53
CA HIS A 125 1.77 11.19 0.94
C HIS A 125 1.49 11.75 2.34
N PHE A 126 2.47 11.65 3.26
CA PHE A 126 2.33 12.15 4.63
C PHE A 126 2.98 13.53 4.86
N TYR A 127 3.47 14.17 3.81
CA TYR A 127 4.13 15.48 3.85
C TYR A 127 5.35 15.53 4.80
N LEU A 128 6.09 14.43 4.92
CA LEU A 128 7.25 14.34 5.79
C LEU A 128 8.52 14.80 5.09
N ARG A 129 9.46 15.33 5.87
CA ARG A 129 10.80 15.64 5.34
C ARG A 129 11.55 14.35 5.00
N ALA A 130 12.29 14.36 3.90
CA ALA A 130 13.10 13.23 3.46
C ALA A 130 14.08 12.73 4.56
N GLU A 131 14.64 13.63 5.35
CA GLU A 131 15.54 13.30 6.48
C GLU A 131 14.86 12.44 7.56
N SER A 132 13.57 12.68 7.83
CA SER A 132 12.84 11.95 8.87
C SER A 132 12.62 10.51 8.47
N VAL A 133 12.17 10.29 7.22
CA VAL A 133 11.94 8.94 6.68
C VAL A 133 13.26 8.14 6.58
N ASP A 134 14.37 8.78 6.20
CA ASP A 134 15.69 8.14 6.20
C ASP A 134 16.16 7.80 7.63
N GLY A 135 15.98 8.72 8.58
CA GLY A 135 16.29 8.51 9.99
C GLY A 135 15.50 7.35 10.60
N PHE A 136 14.21 7.24 10.28
CA PHE A 136 13.35 6.13 10.71
C PHE A 136 13.83 4.80 10.14
N HIS A 137 14.14 4.76 8.84
CA HIS A 137 14.65 3.56 8.19
C HIS A 137 15.96 3.08 8.85
N ALA A 138 16.91 3.99 9.06
CA ALA A 138 18.19 3.69 9.69
C ALA A 138 18.05 3.26 11.17
N ALA A 139 17.06 3.77 11.90
CA ALA A 139 16.79 3.35 13.28
C ALA A 139 16.19 1.93 13.34
N MET A 140 15.22 1.64 12.47
CA MET A 140 14.58 0.32 12.41
C MET A 140 15.53 -0.78 11.92
N ASP A 141 16.45 -0.47 11.01
CA ASP A 141 17.47 -1.43 10.56
C ASP A 141 18.48 -1.81 11.64
N ARG A 142 18.81 -0.88 12.54
CA ARG A 142 19.80 -1.12 13.60
C ARG A 142 19.26 -1.93 14.77
N LYS A 143 18.01 -1.67 15.17
CA LYS A 143 17.43 -2.20 16.42
C LYS A 143 16.46 -3.36 16.22
N GLY A 144 16.09 -3.70 14.98
CA GLY A 144 15.10 -4.75 14.73
C GLY A 144 13.71 -4.34 15.21
N THR A 145 13.01 -5.27 15.88
CA THR A 145 11.62 -5.06 16.34
C THR A 145 11.58 -4.19 17.61
N LEU A 146 11.15 -2.95 17.44
CA LEU A 146 11.11 -1.94 18.50
C LEU A 146 9.91 -2.10 19.45
N GLY A 147 10.12 -1.83 20.73
CA GLY A 147 9.06 -1.75 21.75
C GLY A 147 8.16 -0.52 21.60
N GLU A 148 7.04 -0.45 22.34
CA GLU A 148 6.10 0.69 22.24
C GLU A 148 6.73 2.03 22.63
N GLY A 149 7.46 2.09 23.75
CA GLY A 149 8.18 3.29 24.18
C GLY A 149 9.28 3.72 23.22
N GLU A 150 9.98 2.76 22.60
CA GLU A 150 10.99 3.05 21.60
C GLU A 150 10.38 3.57 20.29
N LEU A 151 9.23 3.03 19.87
CA LEU A 151 8.49 3.52 18.69
C LEU A 151 7.92 4.93 18.93
N ALA A 152 7.39 5.19 20.12
CA ALA A 152 6.94 6.53 20.51
C ALA A 152 8.10 7.53 20.52
N HIS A 153 9.27 7.13 21.03
CA HIS A 153 10.47 7.93 20.96
C HIS A 153 10.97 8.12 19.52
N LEU A 154 10.97 7.07 18.70
CA LEU A 154 11.38 7.13 17.29
C LEU A 154 10.54 8.17 16.53
N LEU A 155 9.23 8.17 16.72
CA LEU A 155 8.34 9.20 16.20
C LEU A 155 8.80 10.60 16.61
N CYS A 156 9.21 10.79 17.87
CA CYS A 156 9.66 12.08 18.39
C CYS A 156 11.06 12.51 17.91
N THR A 157 11.82 11.64 17.24
CA THR A 157 13.10 12.00 16.58
C THR A 157 12.92 12.62 15.19
N ALA A 158 11.67 12.76 14.72
CA ALA A 158 11.39 13.34 13.41
C ALA A 158 11.88 14.79 13.29
N SER A 159 12.35 15.17 12.10
CA SER A 159 12.85 16.51 11.80
C SER A 159 11.73 17.58 11.85
N GLU A 160 10.47 17.17 11.81
CA GLU A 160 9.32 18.05 12.06
C GLU A 160 9.37 18.65 13.48
N PHE A 161 10.01 17.98 14.44
CA PHE A 161 10.11 18.40 15.84
C PHE A 161 11.43 19.11 16.19
N GLU A 162 12.34 19.27 15.23
CA GLU A 162 13.68 19.86 15.44
C GLU A 162 13.65 21.29 16.01
N ASN A 163 12.59 22.05 15.69
CA ASN A 163 12.44 23.43 16.17
C ASN A 163 12.00 23.53 17.65
N ILE A 164 11.67 22.41 18.30
CA ILE A 164 11.26 22.40 19.70
C ILE A 164 12.50 22.62 20.57
N LYS A 165 12.48 23.71 21.34
CA LYS A 165 13.57 24.05 22.27
C LYS A 165 13.20 23.64 23.67
N VAL A 166 14.15 23.06 24.40
CA VAL A 166 14.01 22.79 25.84
C VAL A 166 14.42 24.06 26.59
N ARG A 167 13.60 24.47 27.55
CA ARG A 167 13.84 25.68 28.35
C ARG A 167 14.00 25.29 29.83
N PRO A 168 15.02 25.80 30.55
CA PRO A 168 15.28 25.41 31.93
C PRO A 168 14.10 25.61 32.89
N GLU A 169 13.30 26.65 32.67
CA GLU A 169 12.12 26.97 33.47
C GLU A 169 10.99 25.93 33.36
N GLU A 170 11.01 25.09 32.32
CA GLU A 170 10.00 24.06 32.08
C GLU A 170 10.39 22.70 32.67
N LEU A 171 11.67 22.49 33.01
CA LEU A 171 12.20 21.19 33.45
C LEU A 171 11.47 20.61 34.67
N PRO A 172 11.14 21.38 35.73
CA PRO A 172 10.42 20.83 36.88
C PRO A 172 9.01 20.32 36.52
N GLU A 173 8.33 21.00 35.60
CA GLU A 173 7.01 20.58 35.11
C GLU A 173 7.15 19.34 34.20
N LEU A 174 8.17 19.28 33.34
CA LEU A 174 8.46 18.12 32.51
C LEU A 174 8.79 16.87 33.34
N ASP A 175 9.56 17.00 34.42
CA ASP A 175 9.86 15.90 35.33
C ASP A 175 8.61 15.39 36.06
N LYS A 176 7.72 16.31 36.44
CA LYS A 176 6.42 15.95 37.00
C LYS A 176 5.56 15.19 35.97
N LEU A 177 5.46 15.70 34.75
CA LEU A 177 4.71 15.05 33.66
C LEU A 177 5.29 13.68 33.31
N LYS A 178 6.62 13.53 33.33
CA LYS A 178 7.30 12.26 33.09
C LYS A 178 6.92 11.19 34.11
N LYS A 179 6.69 11.58 35.38
CA LYS A 179 6.28 10.65 36.45
C LYS A 179 4.78 10.37 36.47
N GLU A 180 3.95 11.38 36.19
CA GLU A 180 2.50 11.29 36.35
C GLU A 180 1.75 10.89 35.07
N ALA A 181 2.29 11.21 33.89
CA ALA A 181 1.56 11.12 32.62
C ALA A 181 2.14 10.12 31.63
N CYS A 182 3.43 9.79 31.73
CA CYS A 182 4.08 8.82 30.84
C CYS A 182 3.82 7.39 31.32
N ILE A 183 3.41 6.55 30.37
CA ILE A 183 3.16 5.12 30.58
C ILE A 183 4.37 4.31 30.19
N TRP A 184 5.05 4.77 29.13
CA TRP A 184 6.27 4.15 28.65
C TRP A 184 7.48 4.96 29.09
N GLU A 185 8.55 4.25 29.42
CA GLU A 185 9.83 4.88 29.68
C GLU A 185 10.31 5.67 28.46
N VAL A 186 10.85 6.86 28.73
CA VAL A 186 11.39 7.74 27.69
C VAL A 186 12.87 7.44 27.55
N PRO A 187 13.34 6.89 26.41
CA PRO A 187 14.74 6.47 26.24
C PRO A 187 15.74 7.64 26.22
N ALA A 188 15.29 8.86 25.93
CA ALA A 188 16.12 10.05 25.84
C ALA A 188 15.97 10.98 27.06
N PRO A 189 17.01 11.77 27.38
CA PRO A 189 16.95 12.79 28.42
C PRO A 189 15.93 13.89 28.05
N VAL A 190 15.31 14.52 29.06
CA VAL A 190 14.28 15.56 28.85
C VAL A 190 14.86 16.88 28.35
N GLU A 191 16.17 17.04 28.49
CA GLU A 191 17.01 18.13 28.01
C GLU A 191 17.19 18.09 26.49
N GLU A 192 16.95 16.94 25.85
CA GLU A 192 16.89 16.81 24.40
C GLU A 192 15.48 17.07 23.88
N TYR A 193 15.38 17.64 22.66
CA TYR A 193 14.09 17.92 22.04
C TYR A 193 13.24 16.65 21.84
N SER A 194 13.89 15.52 21.53
CA SER A 194 13.24 14.21 21.34
C SER A 194 12.63 13.69 22.64
N GLY A 195 13.36 13.80 23.76
CA GLY A 195 12.88 13.43 25.08
C GLY A 195 11.73 14.33 25.55
N LYS A 196 11.88 15.65 25.40
CA LYS A 196 10.79 16.61 25.66
C LYS A 196 9.55 16.30 24.82
N ALA A 197 9.71 16.08 23.52
CA ALA A 197 8.60 15.78 22.63
C ALA A 197 7.90 14.47 23.00
N CYS A 198 8.64 13.44 23.40
CA CYS A 198 8.08 12.17 23.84
C CYS A 198 7.26 12.31 25.14
N VAL A 199 7.76 13.05 26.15
CA VAL A 199 7.00 13.34 27.37
C VAL A 199 5.71 14.10 27.05
N LEU A 200 5.79 15.14 26.22
CA LEU A 200 4.62 15.94 25.86
C LEU A 200 3.60 15.14 25.03
N LEU A 201 4.05 14.24 24.15
CA LEU A 201 3.18 13.35 23.39
C LEU A 201 2.42 12.38 24.31
N GLN A 202 3.11 11.74 25.27
CA GLN A 202 2.45 10.87 26.22
C GLN A 202 1.48 11.65 27.13
N ALA A 203 1.89 12.84 27.61
CA ALA A 203 1.02 13.72 28.38
C ALA A 203 -0.20 14.24 27.58
N TYR A 204 -0.08 14.34 26.26
CA TYR A 204 -1.18 14.67 25.37
C TYR A 204 -2.20 13.53 25.28
N VAL A 205 -1.75 12.29 25.07
CA VAL A 205 -2.64 11.11 25.01
C VAL A 205 -3.28 10.83 26.38
N SER A 206 -2.54 11.05 27.47
CA SER A 206 -3.05 10.95 28.84
C SER A 206 -4.02 12.07 29.25
N ASN A 207 -4.21 13.09 28.40
CA ASN A 207 -5.09 14.23 28.64
C ASN A 207 -4.78 15.01 29.94
N VAL A 208 -3.49 15.14 30.26
CA VAL A 208 -3.03 15.87 31.46
C VAL A 208 -2.90 17.36 31.15
N ASN A 209 -3.39 18.20 32.05
CA ASN A 209 -3.26 19.66 31.93
C ASN A 209 -1.83 20.11 32.23
N LYS A 210 -1.36 21.10 31.46
CA LYS A 210 -0.06 21.74 31.64
C LYS A 210 -0.27 23.16 32.17
N SER A 211 0.61 23.60 33.06
CA SER A 211 0.60 24.93 33.67
C SER A 211 1.31 25.95 32.77
N SER A 212 2.44 25.59 32.19
CA SER A 212 3.21 26.50 31.34
C SER A 212 2.60 26.68 29.94
N PHE A 213 2.37 27.93 29.53
CA PHE A 213 1.85 28.27 28.20
C PHE A 213 2.75 27.77 27.07
N THR A 214 4.06 27.82 27.25
CA THR A 214 5.03 27.35 26.25
C THR A 214 4.91 25.85 26.02
N LEU A 215 4.74 25.05 27.09
CA LEU A 215 4.51 23.60 26.99
C LEU A 215 3.17 23.28 26.34
N ILE A 216 2.11 24.07 26.58
CA ILE A 216 0.83 23.94 25.89
C ILE A 216 1.01 24.14 24.38
N SER A 217 1.72 25.22 23.99
CA SER A 217 2.01 25.52 22.58
C SER A 217 2.83 24.39 21.93
N ASP A 218 3.90 23.94 22.58
CA ASP A 218 4.75 22.86 22.09
C ASP A 218 3.96 21.54 21.97
N THR A 219 3.09 21.23 22.94
CA THR A 219 2.21 20.05 22.90
C THR A 219 1.25 20.10 21.72
N ASN A 220 0.63 21.26 21.45
CA ASN A 220 -0.29 21.42 20.33
C ASN A 220 0.43 21.28 18.98
N TYR A 221 1.65 21.80 18.87
CA TYR A 221 2.48 21.62 17.68
C TYR A 221 2.85 20.16 17.46
N ILE A 222 3.22 19.43 18.52
CA ILE A 222 3.50 17.99 18.45
C ILE A 222 2.25 17.23 18.02
N ALA A 223 1.11 17.47 18.68
CA ALA A 223 -0.14 16.80 18.39
C ALA A 223 -0.62 16.98 16.94
N ALA A 224 -0.46 18.17 16.38
CA ALA A 224 -0.84 18.46 14.99
C ALA A 224 -0.02 17.67 13.96
N ASN A 225 1.22 17.27 14.29
CA ASN A 225 2.12 16.56 13.40
C ASN A 225 2.27 15.07 13.73
N ALA A 226 2.07 14.67 14.99
CA ALA A 226 2.31 13.30 15.45
C ALA A 226 1.42 12.27 14.76
N GLY A 227 0.17 12.62 14.42
CA GLY A 227 -0.74 11.72 13.70
C GLY A 227 -0.16 11.29 12.35
N ARG A 228 0.18 12.25 11.47
CA ARG A 228 0.74 11.94 10.14
C ARG A 228 2.11 11.24 10.22
N VAL A 229 2.94 11.58 11.20
CA VAL A 229 4.23 10.91 11.41
C VAL A 229 4.03 9.46 11.86
N ALA A 230 3.10 9.21 12.79
CA ALA A 230 2.77 7.85 13.25
C ALA A 230 2.23 6.98 12.10
N ARG A 231 1.37 7.55 11.25
CA ARG A 231 0.80 6.87 10.07
C ARG A 231 1.87 6.52 9.04
N ALA A 232 2.80 7.43 8.78
CA ALA A 232 3.93 7.17 7.89
C ALA A 232 4.84 6.05 8.43
N LEU A 233 5.18 6.10 9.73
CA LEU A 233 5.95 5.04 10.39
C LEU A 233 5.24 3.69 10.31
N PHE A 234 3.92 3.67 10.54
CA PHE A 234 3.10 2.46 10.38
C PHE A 234 3.24 1.89 8.97
N GLU A 235 3.09 2.71 7.93
CA GLU A 235 3.20 2.26 6.53
C GLU A 235 4.61 1.74 6.21
N MET A 236 5.66 2.37 6.74
CA MET A 236 7.03 1.87 6.64
C MET A 236 7.18 0.48 7.27
N CYS A 237 6.58 0.23 8.45
CA CYS A 237 6.63 -1.08 9.10
C CYS A 237 5.85 -2.15 8.32
N VAL A 238 4.71 -1.79 7.73
CA VAL A 238 3.93 -2.69 6.87
C VAL A 238 4.74 -3.10 5.65
N GLN A 239 5.43 -2.15 5.00
CA GLN A 239 6.29 -2.44 3.85
C GLN A 239 7.48 -3.33 4.17
N ARG A 240 8.04 -3.20 5.39
CA ARG A 240 9.08 -4.11 5.90
C ARG A 240 8.53 -5.49 6.26
N GLY A 241 7.22 -5.60 6.45
CA GLY A 241 6.53 -6.79 6.89
C GLY A 241 6.65 -7.07 8.39
N ASP A 242 6.97 -6.10 9.24
CA ASP A 242 7.04 -6.31 10.70
C ASP A 242 5.64 -6.21 11.33
N ALA A 243 5.05 -7.35 11.69
CA ALA A 243 3.66 -7.40 12.16
C ALA A 243 3.48 -6.71 13.53
N ALA A 244 4.36 -6.98 14.48
CA ALA A 244 4.30 -6.43 15.84
C ALA A 244 4.51 -4.91 15.84
N ALA A 245 5.52 -4.40 15.12
CA ALA A 245 5.76 -2.96 15.04
C ALA A 245 4.60 -2.23 14.33
N SER A 246 4.07 -2.82 13.25
CA SER A 246 2.91 -2.27 12.53
C SER A 246 1.69 -2.17 13.44
N LEU A 247 1.37 -3.21 14.21
CA LEU A 247 0.24 -3.19 15.14
C LEU A 247 0.42 -2.13 16.24
N ARG A 248 1.61 -2.04 16.83
CA ARG A 248 1.94 -1.06 17.88
C ARG A 248 1.80 0.37 17.36
N LEU A 249 2.33 0.66 16.17
CA LEU A 249 2.25 1.99 15.55
C LEU A 249 0.83 2.36 15.15
N LEU A 250 0.04 1.41 14.61
CA LEU A 250 -1.36 1.67 14.29
C LEU A 250 -2.17 2.01 15.54
N ARG A 251 -1.95 1.26 16.63
CA ARG A 251 -2.57 1.54 17.94
C ARG A 251 -2.13 2.90 18.48
N LEU A 252 -0.85 3.25 18.37
CA LEU A 252 -0.33 4.56 18.77
C LEU A 252 -0.93 5.69 17.93
N ALA A 253 -1.03 5.53 16.61
CA ALA A 253 -1.67 6.52 15.73
C ALA A 253 -3.13 6.76 16.10
N ASN A 254 -3.91 5.68 16.30
CA ASN A 254 -5.29 5.77 16.78
C ASN A 254 -5.37 6.44 18.17
N ALA A 255 -4.43 6.14 19.07
CA ALA A 255 -4.37 6.72 20.41
C ALA A 255 -4.09 8.23 20.39
N ILE A 256 -3.19 8.69 19.50
CA ILE A 256 -2.87 10.11 19.29
C ILE A 256 -4.09 10.86 18.76
N GLU A 257 -4.74 10.31 17.72
CA GLU A 257 -5.91 10.94 17.10
C GLU A 257 -7.11 11.02 18.06
N ARG A 258 -7.30 10.01 18.90
CA ARG A 258 -8.44 9.92 19.82
C ARG A 258 -8.17 10.43 21.24
N ARG A 259 -6.91 10.69 21.60
CA ARG A 259 -6.46 10.99 22.97
C ARG A 259 -6.95 9.95 23.98
N VAL A 260 -6.80 8.68 23.63
CA VAL A 260 -7.18 7.53 24.45
C VAL A 260 -6.15 6.43 24.29
N TRP A 261 -5.62 5.93 25.40
CA TRP A 261 -4.67 4.82 25.37
C TRP A 261 -5.32 3.48 25.03
N PRO A 262 -4.62 2.57 24.32
CA PRO A 262 -5.17 1.27 23.92
C PRO A 262 -5.58 0.33 25.06
N HIS A 263 -4.98 0.46 26.25
CA HIS A 263 -5.32 -0.36 27.41
C HIS A 263 -6.55 0.15 28.20
N LEU A 264 -7.06 1.34 27.87
CA LEU A 264 -8.26 1.90 28.49
C LEU A 264 -9.52 1.47 27.73
N THR A 265 -10.69 1.71 28.33
CA THR A 265 -11.96 1.39 27.66
C THR A 265 -12.16 2.18 26.37
N PRO A 266 -12.51 1.52 25.24
CA PRO A 266 -12.81 2.18 23.97
C PRO A 266 -13.92 3.22 24.07
N LEU A 267 -14.82 3.10 25.07
CA LEU A 267 -15.92 4.01 25.30
C LEU A 267 -15.47 5.44 25.64
N ARG A 268 -14.22 5.62 26.09
CA ARG A 268 -13.62 6.96 26.29
C ARG A 268 -13.66 7.81 25.03
N GLN A 269 -13.58 7.20 23.84
CA GLN A 269 -13.57 7.91 22.58
C GLN A 269 -14.87 8.71 22.37
N PHE A 270 -16.01 8.18 22.81
CA PHE A 270 -17.29 8.89 22.77
C PHE A 270 -17.33 10.05 23.76
N ALA A 271 -16.79 9.87 24.97
CA ALA A 271 -16.68 10.94 25.95
C ALA A 271 -15.80 12.10 25.44
N GLN A 272 -14.65 11.77 24.82
CA GLN A 272 -13.77 12.77 24.18
C GLN A 272 -14.46 13.47 23.00
N ALA A 273 -15.37 12.77 22.32
CA ALA A 273 -16.19 13.34 21.24
C ALA A 273 -17.45 14.09 21.74
N GLY A 274 -17.57 14.36 23.04
CA GLY A 274 -18.62 15.19 23.63
C GLY A 274 -19.84 14.44 24.16
N GLU A 275 -19.83 13.11 24.19
CA GLU A 275 -20.89 12.33 24.82
C GLU A 275 -20.82 12.44 26.35
N LYS A 276 -21.96 12.65 27.01
CA LYS A 276 -22.02 12.93 28.46
C LYS A 276 -21.87 11.64 29.28
N ILE A 277 -20.63 11.17 29.41
CA ILE A 277 -20.29 10.00 30.23
C ILE A 277 -19.52 10.47 31.48
N PRO A 278 -20.00 10.21 32.70
CA PRO A 278 -19.27 10.56 33.91
C PRO A 278 -17.89 9.88 33.97
N ALA A 279 -16.85 10.62 34.34
CA ALA A 279 -15.49 10.07 34.45
C ALA A 279 -15.41 8.90 35.46
N GLN A 280 -16.22 8.92 36.52
CA GLN A 280 -16.33 7.82 37.47
C GLN A 280 -16.82 6.52 36.81
N ALA A 281 -17.73 6.61 35.84
CA ALA A 281 -18.27 5.45 35.17
C ALA A 281 -17.23 4.78 34.27
N LEU A 282 -16.44 5.58 33.53
CA LEU A 282 -15.32 5.10 32.73
C LEU A 282 -14.24 4.45 33.62
N ARG A 283 -13.86 5.11 34.72
CA ARG A 283 -12.92 4.54 35.69
C ARG A 283 -13.42 3.23 36.30
N ALA A 284 -14.71 3.11 36.59
CA ALA A 284 -15.29 1.86 37.10
C ALA A 284 -15.15 0.73 36.08
N LEU A 285 -15.43 0.99 34.80
CA LEU A 285 -15.21 0.02 33.72
C LEU A 285 -13.71 -0.33 33.55
N GLU A 286 -12.80 0.61 33.81
CA GLU A 286 -11.36 0.38 33.72
C GLU A 286 -10.77 -0.42 34.87
N THR A 287 -11.48 -0.56 36.00
CA THR A 287 -11.02 -1.43 37.10
C THR A 287 -11.11 -2.92 36.79
N THR A 288 -11.80 -3.28 35.69
CA THR A 288 -11.86 -4.68 35.24
C THR A 288 -10.51 -5.14 34.69
N ALA A 289 -10.21 -6.44 34.80
CA ALA A 289 -8.96 -7.01 34.33
C ALA A 289 -8.69 -6.80 32.82
N ASP A 290 -9.74 -6.72 32.01
CA ASP A 290 -9.66 -6.44 30.57
C ASP A 290 -10.44 -5.15 30.22
N ALA A 291 -9.89 -4.01 30.61
CA ALA A 291 -10.48 -2.71 30.31
C ALA A 291 -10.54 -2.42 28.80
N ALA A 292 -9.58 -2.92 28.01
CA ALA A 292 -9.54 -2.72 26.56
C ALA A 292 -10.64 -3.52 25.83
N GLY A 293 -10.88 -4.77 26.26
CA GLY A 293 -11.91 -5.65 25.71
C GLY A 293 -13.30 -5.48 26.32
N ILE A 294 -13.45 -4.70 27.40
CA ILE A 294 -14.71 -4.58 28.17
C ILE A 294 -15.91 -4.28 27.27
N ALA A 295 -15.74 -3.46 26.23
CA ALA A 295 -16.82 -3.08 25.32
C ALA A 295 -17.49 -4.28 24.64
N ARG A 296 -16.74 -5.35 24.35
CA ARG A 296 -17.30 -6.59 23.78
C ARG A 296 -18.13 -7.33 24.83
N SER A 297 -17.61 -7.45 26.04
CA SER A 297 -18.33 -8.07 27.15
C SER A 297 -19.64 -7.35 27.47
N LEU A 298 -19.69 -6.02 27.27
CA LEU A 298 -20.93 -5.25 27.46
C LEU A 298 -22.03 -5.65 26.47
N LEU A 299 -21.72 -6.15 25.27
CA LEU A 299 -22.72 -6.54 24.26
C LEU A 299 -23.59 -7.72 24.71
N ASP A 300 -23.06 -8.58 25.58
CA ASP A 300 -23.76 -9.75 26.11
C ASP A 300 -24.49 -9.46 27.44
N MET A 301 -24.30 -8.25 28.01
CA MET A 301 -24.85 -7.87 29.31
C MET A 301 -26.17 -7.11 29.17
N ARG A 302 -27.05 -7.26 30.16
CA ARG A 302 -28.29 -6.48 30.22
C ARG A 302 -27.97 -5.03 30.64
N PRO A 303 -28.70 -4.02 30.13
CA PRO A 303 -28.45 -2.62 30.48
C PRO A 303 -28.41 -2.32 31.99
N LYS A 304 -29.19 -3.04 32.81
CA LYS A 304 -29.16 -2.90 34.27
C LYS A 304 -27.82 -3.36 34.88
N GLU A 305 -27.26 -4.45 34.38
CA GLU A 305 -25.96 -5.00 34.83
C GLU A 305 -24.82 -4.06 34.43
N ILE A 306 -24.86 -3.52 33.22
CA ILE A 306 -23.90 -2.52 32.73
C ILE A 306 -23.93 -1.28 33.63
N GLY A 307 -25.13 -0.82 34.00
CA GLY A 307 -25.31 0.30 34.92
C GLY A 307 -24.75 0.03 36.33
N GLN A 308 -24.85 -1.20 36.82
CA GLN A 308 -24.23 -1.63 38.08
C GLN A 308 -22.70 -1.65 37.99
N LEU A 309 -22.16 -2.27 36.93
CA LEU A 309 -20.72 -2.38 36.70
C LEU A 309 -20.06 -1.00 36.58
N ALA A 310 -20.67 -0.11 35.80
CA ALA A 310 -20.19 1.27 35.63
C ALA A 310 -20.50 2.17 36.83
N ARG A 311 -21.14 1.66 37.89
CA ARG A 311 -21.64 2.45 39.05
C ARG A 311 -22.50 3.64 38.61
N TRP A 312 -23.23 3.50 37.51
CA TRP A 312 -24.08 4.50 36.89
C TRP A 312 -25.35 3.88 36.32
N GLN A 313 -26.31 3.58 37.21
CA GLN A 313 -27.53 2.83 36.88
C GLN A 313 -28.30 3.39 35.68
N LYS A 314 -28.47 4.72 35.63
CA LYS A 314 -29.21 5.41 34.56
C LYS A 314 -28.49 5.35 33.20
N GLY A 315 -27.17 5.15 33.20
CA GLY A 315 -26.36 5.18 31.99
C GLY A 315 -26.15 3.83 31.31
N GLY A 316 -26.57 2.73 31.93
CA GLY A 316 -26.45 1.38 31.36
C GLY A 316 -26.96 1.25 29.91
N PRO A 317 -28.17 1.74 29.58
CA PRO A 317 -28.68 1.71 28.20
C PRO A 317 -27.83 2.53 27.21
N LEU A 318 -27.27 3.66 27.64
CA LEU A 318 -26.39 4.48 26.81
C LEU A 318 -25.08 3.75 26.53
N LEU A 319 -24.43 3.22 27.58
CA LEU A 319 -23.17 2.48 27.46
C LEU A 319 -23.33 1.25 26.55
N HIS A 320 -24.45 0.53 26.66
CA HIS A 320 -24.77 -0.58 25.78
C HIS A 320 -24.86 -0.14 24.30
N ARG A 321 -25.61 0.92 24.01
CA ARG A 321 -25.73 1.47 22.65
C ARG A 321 -24.39 1.94 22.09
N LEU A 322 -23.56 2.56 22.91
CA LEU A 322 -22.24 3.02 22.51
C LEU A 322 -21.30 1.84 22.23
N ALA A 323 -21.37 0.77 23.02
CA ALA A 323 -20.65 -0.48 22.74
C ALA A 323 -21.09 -1.10 21.41
N GLN A 324 -22.41 -1.13 21.13
CA GLN A 324 -22.96 -1.58 19.84
C GLN A 324 -22.53 -0.69 18.66
N SER A 325 -22.19 0.57 18.92
CA SER A 325 -21.73 1.52 17.91
C SER A 325 -20.23 1.47 17.65
N LEU A 326 -19.46 0.66 18.35
CA LEU A 326 -18.03 0.50 18.04
C LEU A 326 -17.86 -0.41 16.82
N PRO A 327 -16.96 -0.11 15.87
CA PRO A 327 -16.82 -0.87 14.62
C PRO A 327 -16.17 -2.24 14.81
N HIS A 328 -16.87 -3.14 15.48
CA HIS A 328 -16.49 -4.54 15.64
C HIS A 328 -16.79 -5.30 14.35
N VAL A 329 -15.90 -6.23 13.98
CA VAL A 329 -16.07 -7.09 12.81
C VAL A 329 -15.92 -8.54 13.21
N ARG A 330 -16.74 -9.40 12.59
CA ARG A 330 -16.56 -10.84 12.64
C ARG A 330 -15.73 -11.27 11.44
N LEU A 331 -14.64 -11.98 11.73
CA LEU A 331 -13.76 -12.55 10.71
C LEU A 331 -14.05 -14.03 10.56
N GLU A 332 -14.17 -14.48 9.33
CA GLU A 332 -14.12 -15.89 8.97
C GLU A 332 -13.07 -16.06 7.87
N ALA A 333 -12.21 -17.06 7.98
CA ALA A 333 -11.16 -17.27 7.00
C ALA A 333 -10.87 -18.75 6.79
N THR A 334 -10.59 -19.10 5.54
CA THR A 334 -10.13 -20.44 5.18
C THR A 334 -8.87 -20.34 4.33
N ALA A 335 -7.87 -21.16 4.66
CA ALA A 335 -6.63 -21.28 3.90
C ALA A 335 -6.56 -22.65 3.23
N ARG A 336 -6.33 -22.66 1.91
CA ARG A 336 -6.20 -23.89 1.10
C ARG A 336 -4.92 -23.85 0.25
N PRO A 337 -4.11 -24.92 0.22
CA PRO A 337 -2.94 -24.97 -0.67
C PRO A 337 -3.37 -25.09 -2.13
N VAL A 338 -2.82 -24.21 -2.98
CA VAL A 338 -2.99 -24.26 -4.45
C VAL A 338 -1.77 -24.93 -5.08
N THR A 339 -0.58 -24.56 -4.63
CA THR A 339 0.70 -25.17 -5.00
C THR A 339 1.51 -25.40 -3.72
N PRO A 340 2.65 -26.13 -3.77
CA PRO A 340 3.54 -26.25 -2.60
C PRO A 340 4.05 -24.91 -2.04
N SER A 341 4.02 -23.85 -2.86
CA SER A 341 4.54 -22.51 -2.52
C SER A 341 3.45 -21.45 -2.38
N ILE A 342 2.17 -21.76 -2.62
CA ILE A 342 1.07 -20.77 -2.60
C ILE A 342 -0.12 -21.32 -1.84
N LEU A 343 -0.53 -20.57 -0.82
CA LEU A 343 -1.77 -20.74 -0.07
C LEU A 343 -2.80 -19.70 -0.57
N ARG A 344 -4.03 -20.13 -0.80
CA ARG A 344 -5.14 -19.22 -1.10
C ARG A 344 -5.97 -19.01 0.15
N PHE A 345 -6.05 -17.76 0.59
CA PHE A 345 -6.86 -17.31 1.71
C PHE A 345 -8.17 -16.73 1.19
N ARG A 346 -9.30 -17.30 1.61
CA ARG A 346 -10.61 -16.67 1.47
C ARG A 346 -11.01 -16.11 2.83
N ILE A 347 -11.15 -14.79 2.93
CA ILE A 347 -11.46 -14.06 4.15
C ILE A 347 -12.81 -13.36 3.96
N GLU A 348 -13.71 -13.55 4.91
CA GLU A 348 -15.02 -12.93 4.96
C GLU A 348 -15.08 -12.02 6.19
N ILE A 349 -15.41 -10.75 5.95
CA ILE A 349 -15.47 -9.70 6.98
C ILE A 349 -16.91 -9.23 7.09
N ALA A 350 -17.58 -9.64 8.18
CA ALA A 350 -18.95 -9.24 8.46
C ALA A 350 -18.98 -8.10 9.50
N PRO A 351 -19.60 -6.94 9.20
CA PRO A 351 -19.79 -5.86 10.17
C PRO A 351 -20.68 -6.34 11.32
N ALA A 352 -20.22 -6.22 12.56
CA ALA A 352 -20.93 -6.64 13.77
C ALA A 352 -21.24 -5.44 14.69
N PHE A 353 -21.70 -4.34 14.10
CA PHE A 353 -21.98 -3.09 14.80
C PHE A 353 -23.08 -2.27 14.15
N ASP A 354 -23.68 -1.36 14.93
CA ASP A 354 -24.73 -0.46 14.50
C ASP A 354 -24.15 0.82 13.89
N TRP A 355 -24.46 1.05 12.61
CA TRP A 355 -23.95 2.21 11.89
C TRP A 355 -24.61 3.51 12.37
N THR A 356 -23.86 4.31 13.13
CA THR A 356 -24.27 5.66 13.53
C THR A 356 -23.53 6.73 12.70
N PRO A 357 -24.19 7.51 11.82
CA PRO A 357 -23.53 8.48 10.95
C PRO A 357 -22.75 9.58 11.69
N ARG A 358 -23.20 9.94 12.91
CA ARG A 358 -22.51 10.91 13.77
C ARG A 358 -21.07 10.50 14.08
N TRP A 359 -20.81 9.19 14.21
CA TRP A 359 -19.51 8.66 14.62
C TRP A 359 -18.70 8.09 13.46
N HIS A 360 -19.38 7.40 12.53
CA HIS A 360 -18.74 6.64 11.46
C HIS A 360 -18.62 7.42 10.14
N GLY A 361 -19.37 8.50 9.97
CA GLY A 361 -19.44 9.20 8.69
C GLY A 361 -19.99 8.31 7.57
N GLY A 362 -19.37 8.39 6.38
CA GLY A 362 -19.78 7.67 5.18
C GLY A 362 -19.10 6.31 4.96
N ALA A 363 -17.93 6.11 5.54
CA ALA A 363 -17.16 4.87 5.45
C ALA A 363 -16.27 4.69 6.70
N VAL A 364 -16.00 3.44 7.06
CA VAL A 364 -15.06 3.06 8.12
C VAL A 364 -13.96 2.23 7.47
N GLY A 365 -12.70 2.62 7.64
CA GLY A 365 -11.56 1.86 7.17
C GLY A 365 -11.15 0.76 8.15
N LEU A 366 -10.67 -0.35 7.61
CA LEU A 366 -10.06 -1.44 8.35
C LEU A 366 -8.77 -1.85 7.67
N TRP A 367 -7.68 -1.84 8.42
CA TRP A 367 -6.45 -2.48 7.99
C TRP A 367 -6.57 -3.98 8.23
N VAL A 368 -6.52 -4.76 7.16
CA VAL A 368 -6.63 -6.22 7.20
C VAL A 368 -5.33 -6.81 6.67
N TRP A 369 -4.70 -7.67 7.45
CA TRP A 369 -3.49 -8.35 7.03
C TRP A 369 -3.41 -9.79 7.50
N VAL A 370 -2.63 -10.57 6.77
CA VAL A 370 -2.27 -11.94 7.13
C VAL A 370 -0.85 -11.95 7.64
N GLU A 371 -0.67 -12.41 8.87
CA GLU A 371 0.63 -12.46 9.54
C GLU A 371 1.01 -13.89 9.92
N ASP A 372 2.31 -14.15 9.95
CA ASP A 372 2.91 -15.31 10.60
C ASP A 372 3.21 -14.98 12.06
N LEU A 373 2.51 -15.66 12.98
CA LEU A 373 2.72 -15.44 14.41
C LEU A 373 4.10 -15.87 14.91
N HIS A 374 4.78 -16.77 14.19
CA HIS A 374 6.11 -17.24 14.57
C HIS A 374 7.21 -16.35 13.98
N GLN A 375 7.08 -15.96 12.71
CA GLN A 375 8.10 -15.14 12.03
C GLN A 375 7.92 -13.63 12.23
N ASN A 376 6.84 -13.20 12.89
CA ASN A 376 6.46 -11.79 13.02
C ASN A 376 6.40 -11.08 11.66
N LYS A 377 5.90 -11.79 10.64
CA LYS A 377 5.94 -11.34 9.25
C LYS A 377 4.56 -11.11 8.69
N ILE A 378 4.31 -9.94 8.11
CA ILE A 378 3.12 -9.67 7.30
C ILE A 378 3.36 -10.21 5.88
N TYR A 379 2.46 -11.06 5.41
CA TYR A 379 2.49 -11.57 4.03
C TYR A 379 1.70 -10.70 3.06
N HIS A 380 0.55 -10.19 3.51
CA HIS A 380 -0.33 -9.36 2.72
C HIS A 380 -1.09 -8.41 3.63
N CYS A 381 -1.28 -7.16 3.20
CA CYS A 381 -1.98 -6.12 3.94
C CYS A 381 -2.77 -5.24 2.96
N GLU A 382 -4.02 -4.95 3.29
CA GLU A 382 -4.92 -4.09 2.51
C GLU A 382 -5.76 -3.22 3.43
N ASN A 383 -6.10 -2.00 3.00
CA ASN A 383 -7.08 -1.15 3.67
C ASN A 383 -8.47 -1.38 3.04
N VAL A 384 -9.36 -1.99 3.81
CA VAL A 384 -10.72 -2.32 3.42
C VAL A 384 -11.69 -1.27 3.94
N LEU A 385 -12.45 -0.64 3.04
CA LEU A 385 -13.45 0.36 3.41
C LEU A 385 -14.84 -0.27 3.51
N LEU A 386 -15.43 -0.25 4.70
CA LEU A 386 -16.85 -0.55 4.89
C LEU A 386 -17.67 0.70 4.58
N HIS A 387 -18.54 0.64 3.57
CA HIS A 387 -19.39 1.76 3.19
C HIS A 387 -20.77 1.68 3.83
N ARG A 388 -21.28 2.83 4.32
CA ARG A 388 -22.64 2.93 4.89
C ARG A 388 -23.73 2.38 3.97
N ARG A 389 -23.63 2.63 2.66
CA ARG A 389 -24.64 2.20 1.66
C ARG A 389 -24.76 0.69 1.53
N ARG A 390 -23.69 -0.03 1.86
CA ARG A 390 -23.64 -1.49 1.76
C ARG A 390 -23.80 -2.17 3.12
N HIS A 391 -23.79 -1.44 4.24
CA HIS A 391 -23.94 -2.03 5.58
C HIS A 391 -25.32 -2.70 5.72
N PRO A 392 -25.42 -3.92 6.28
CA PRO A 392 -24.37 -4.74 6.91
C PRO A 392 -23.78 -5.84 6.00
N ALA A 393 -23.64 -5.60 4.69
CA ALA A 393 -23.09 -6.58 3.77
C ALA A 393 -21.65 -6.97 4.13
N THR A 394 -21.37 -8.27 4.02
CA THR A 394 -20.06 -8.87 4.18
C THR A 394 -19.13 -8.49 3.03
N VAL A 395 -17.85 -8.28 3.33
CA VAL A 395 -16.79 -8.12 2.34
C VAL A 395 -16.03 -9.43 2.22
N GLU A 396 -15.94 -9.97 1.00
CA GLU A 396 -15.14 -11.16 0.70
C GLU A 396 -13.81 -10.76 0.05
N LEU A 397 -12.71 -11.31 0.55
CA LEU A 397 -11.36 -11.11 0.06
C LEU A 397 -10.76 -12.46 -0.31
N ASP A 398 -10.06 -12.53 -1.43
CA ASP A 398 -9.43 -13.75 -1.94
C ASP A 398 -7.99 -13.48 -2.32
N TRP A 399 -7.06 -13.95 -1.49
CA TRP A 399 -5.65 -13.59 -1.56
C TRP A 399 -4.76 -14.82 -1.77
N PRO A 400 -3.94 -14.85 -2.84
CA PRO A 400 -2.86 -15.82 -2.97
C PRO A 400 -1.64 -15.34 -2.17
N ILE A 401 -1.27 -16.09 -1.14
CA ILE A 401 -0.15 -15.82 -0.25
C ILE A 401 0.96 -16.83 -0.49
N PRO A 402 2.22 -16.38 -0.69
CA PRO A 402 3.33 -17.31 -0.82
C PRO A 402 3.61 -17.99 0.53
N SER A 403 3.61 -19.32 0.54
CA SER A 403 4.01 -20.14 1.68
C SER A 403 5.46 -20.55 1.47
N PHE A 404 6.35 -19.96 2.25
CA PHE A 404 7.75 -20.36 2.27
C PHE A 404 7.93 -21.37 3.41
N ASP A 405 8.44 -22.54 3.06
CA ASP A 405 8.84 -23.64 3.94
C ASP A 405 7.73 -24.50 4.57
N GLY A 406 7.99 -25.81 4.59
CA GLY A 406 7.10 -26.87 5.09
C GLY A 406 6.88 -26.89 6.61
N ALA A 407 7.09 -25.76 7.29
CA ALA A 407 6.67 -25.60 8.69
C ALA A 407 5.16 -25.28 8.73
N PRO A 408 4.42 -25.74 9.75
CA PRO A 408 3.05 -25.32 9.95
C PRO A 408 3.03 -23.86 10.44
N ALA A 409 3.19 -22.90 9.52
CA ALA A 409 3.04 -21.50 9.82
C ALA A 409 1.64 -21.29 10.42
N ARG A 410 1.60 -20.80 11.66
CA ARG A 410 0.35 -20.42 12.34
C ARG A 410 -0.04 -19.05 11.81
N HIS A 411 -0.71 -19.07 10.66
CA HIS A 411 -1.22 -17.87 10.05
C HIS A 411 -2.32 -17.26 10.92
N CYS A 412 -2.33 -15.94 11.01
CA CYS A 412 -3.37 -15.18 11.67
C CYS A 412 -3.87 -14.12 10.71
N VAL A 413 -5.20 -14.00 10.58
CA VAL A 413 -5.81 -12.87 9.91
C VAL A 413 -6.15 -11.85 10.97
N ARG A 414 -5.66 -10.63 10.82
CA ARG A 414 -5.94 -9.52 11.74
C ARG A 414 -6.67 -8.42 10.99
N ALA A 415 -7.69 -7.85 11.62
CA ALA A 415 -8.38 -6.66 11.15
C ALA A 415 -8.38 -5.61 12.28
N VAL A 416 -7.90 -4.40 11.99
CA VAL A 416 -7.86 -3.29 12.94
C VAL A 416 -8.58 -2.10 12.34
N ALA A 417 -9.58 -1.56 13.05
CA ALA A 417 -10.32 -0.41 12.58
C ALA A 417 -9.45 0.84 12.58
N ASP A 418 -9.47 1.56 11.46
CA ASP A 418 -8.68 2.74 11.26
C ASP A 418 -9.33 3.95 11.94
N GLY A 419 -8.57 4.65 12.79
CA GLY A 419 -9.07 5.76 13.58
C GLY A 419 -9.95 5.34 14.76
N TRP A 420 -9.92 4.09 15.21
CA TRP A 420 -10.65 3.61 16.39
C TRP A 420 -9.75 2.82 17.34
N VAL A 421 -9.79 3.17 18.63
CA VAL A 421 -9.03 2.49 19.69
C VAL A 421 -9.81 1.26 20.18
N GLY A 422 -9.10 0.15 20.38
CA GLY A 422 -9.66 -1.12 20.90
C GLY A 422 -10.59 -1.88 19.96
N CYS A 423 -10.71 -1.46 18.70
CA CYS A 423 -11.53 -2.09 17.68
C CYS A 423 -10.68 -2.95 16.76
N GLU A 424 -10.37 -4.17 17.21
CA GLU A 424 -9.54 -5.13 16.47
C GLU A 424 -10.09 -6.56 16.55
N ALA A 425 -10.00 -7.31 15.47
CA ALA A 425 -10.32 -8.73 15.42
C ALA A 425 -9.09 -9.51 14.95
N HIS A 426 -8.89 -10.70 15.51
CA HIS A 426 -7.84 -11.61 15.06
C HIS A 426 -8.39 -13.02 15.00
N LEU A 427 -8.00 -13.76 13.98
CA LEU A 427 -8.46 -15.12 13.72
C LEU A 427 -7.25 -15.99 13.35
N PRO A 428 -6.81 -16.90 14.22
CA PRO A 428 -5.86 -17.94 13.85
C PRO A 428 -6.46 -18.84 12.76
N VAL A 429 -5.75 -19.03 11.66
CA VAL A 429 -6.18 -19.84 10.52
C VAL A 429 -5.29 -21.06 10.41
N SER A 430 -5.89 -22.24 10.58
CA SER A 430 -5.22 -23.50 10.27
C SER A 430 -5.38 -23.84 8.79
N VAL A 431 -4.27 -24.20 8.14
CA VAL A 431 -4.29 -24.68 6.75
C VAL A 431 -4.95 -26.06 6.74
N ARG A 432 -6.07 -26.20 6.03
CA ARG A 432 -6.71 -27.51 5.87
C ARG A 432 -5.93 -28.32 4.83
N GLY A 433 -5.19 -29.32 5.28
CA GLY A 433 -4.36 -30.18 4.44
C GLY A 433 -5.17 -31.24 3.71
N GLY A 434 -5.33 -31.09 2.39
CA GLY A 434 -5.34 -32.23 1.49
C GLY A 434 -3.89 -32.56 1.09
N PRO A 435 -3.57 -33.78 0.63
CA PRO A 435 -2.22 -34.11 0.20
C PRO A 435 -1.83 -33.13 -0.92
N VAL A 436 -0.83 -32.29 -0.65
CA VAL A 436 -0.15 -31.54 -1.70
C VAL A 436 0.55 -32.60 -2.53
N LEU A 437 -0.09 -33.01 -3.62
CA LEU A 437 0.45 -34.00 -4.55
C LEU A 437 1.84 -33.51 -4.98
N ARG A 438 2.90 -34.12 -4.46
CA ARG A 438 4.26 -33.98 -5.00
C ARG A 438 4.17 -34.44 -6.45
N ARG A 439 4.08 -33.50 -7.39
CA ARG A 439 4.04 -33.83 -8.81
C ARG A 439 5.49 -33.98 -9.35
N PRO A 440 5.73 -34.95 -10.24
CA PRO A 440 6.98 -35.07 -11.01
C PRO A 440 7.27 -33.79 -11.83
N PRO A 441 8.48 -33.62 -12.42
CA PRO A 441 8.93 -32.36 -13.03
C PRO A 441 7.87 -31.71 -13.93
N ALA A 442 7.74 -30.39 -13.77
CA ALA A 442 6.60 -29.59 -14.22
C ALA A 442 6.46 -29.44 -15.74
N HIS A 443 7.39 -29.96 -16.54
CA HIS A 443 7.38 -29.87 -17.99
C HIS A 443 8.26 -30.95 -18.63
N THR A 444 7.99 -31.27 -19.88
CA THR A 444 8.87 -32.08 -20.73
C THR A 444 9.98 -31.19 -21.28
N ASP A 445 11.23 -31.68 -21.25
CA ASP A 445 12.37 -30.94 -21.80
C ASP A 445 12.20 -30.69 -23.30
N LEU A 446 12.58 -29.49 -23.71
CA LEU A 446 12.66 -29.12 -25.12
C LEU A 446 14.04 -29.51 -25.63
N PHE A 447 14.10 -30.52 -26.50
CA PHE A 447 15.35 -31.01 -27.05
C PHE A 447 15.86 -30.06 -28.15
N ASP A 448 17.18 -29.87 -28.21
CA ASP A 448 17.84 -29.12 -29.28
C ASP A 448 17.91 -29.97 -30.55
N LEU A 449 16.75 -30.12 -31.20
CA LEU A 449 16.59 -30.84 -32.45
C LEU A 449 16.90 -29.92 -33.62
N ARG A 450 17.45 -30.50 -34.70
CA ARG A 450 17.56 -29.78 -35.98
C ARG A 450 16.16 -29.34 -36.42
N PRO A 451 15.94 -28.03 -36.71
CA PRO A 451 14.63 -27.53 -37.10
C PRO A 451 14.06 -28.34 -38.26
N GLN A 452 12.84 -28.86 -38.09
CA GLN A 452 12.20 -29.67 -39.12
C GLN A 452 11.81 -28.77 -40.30
N PRO A 453 12.33 -28.96 -41.52
CA PRO A 453 11.97 -28.12 -42.65
C PRO A 453 10.52 -28.39 -43.09
N VAL A 454 9.87 -27.38 -43.68
CA VAL A 454 8.49 -27.51 -44.20
C VAL A 454 8.36 -28.62 -45.24
N THR A 455 9.41 -28.88 -46.01
CA THR A 455 9.51 -29.99 -46.99
C THR A 455 9.31 -31.38 -46.38
N SER A 456 9.38 -31.50 -45.06
CA SER A 456 9.10 -32.75 -44.33
C SER A 456 7.62 -33.15 -44.37
N LEU A 457 6.73 -32.23 -44.77
CA LEU A 457 5.32 -32.54 -44.96
C LEU A 457 5.08 -33.53 -46.12
N ALA A 458 6.01 -33.59 -47.09
CA ALA A 458 5.96 -34.47 -48.26
C ALA A 458 4.64 -34.36 -49.05
N ASP A 459 4.07 -33.15 -49.10
CA ASP A 459 2.91 -32.81 -49.93
C ASP A 459 3.10 -31.36 -50.42
N PRO A 460 3.38 -31.15 -51.72
CA PRO A 460 3.62 -29.82 -52.28
C PRO A 460 2.50 -28.83 -52.00
N ARG A 461 1.26 -29.31 -51.83
CA ARG A 461 0.10 -28.48 -51.51
C ARG A 461 0.15 -27.96 -50.08
N LEU A 462 0.60 -28.78 -49.14
CA LEU A 462 0.76 -28.39 -47.73
C LEU A 462 2.01 -27.53 -47.54
N GLU A 463 3.08 -27.84 -48.27
CA GLU A 463 4.32 -27.07 -48.25
C GLU A 463 4.09 -25.63 -48.72
N ALA A 464 3.33 -25.44 -49.81
CA ALA A 464 2.94 -24.11 -50.31
C ALA A 464 2.20 -23.25 -49.26
N LEU A 465 1.43 -23.86 -48.35
CA LEU A 465 0.69 -23.13 -47.30
C LEU A 465 1.58 -22.53 -46.20
N TYR A 466 2.83 -23.00 -46.08
CA TYR A 466 3.79 -22.53 -45.07
C TYR A 466 5.05 -21.92 -45.67
N ALA A 467 5.37 -22.20 -46.94
CA ALA A 467 6.58 -21.73 -47.61
C ALA A 467 6.76 -20.20 -47.53
N GLU A 468 5.66 -19.43 -47.64
CA GLU A 468 5.68 -17.96 -47.53
C GLU A 468 5.76 -17.45 -46.08
N ARG A 469 5.55 -18.32 -45.08
CA ARG A 469 5.51 -17.94 -43.66
C ARG A 469 6.81 -18.25 -42.93
N PHE A 470 7.38 -19.44 -43.17
CA PHE A 470 8.61 -19.89 -42.54
C PHE A 470 9.23 -21.07 -43.30
N ALA A 471 10.56 -21.20 -43.22
CA ALA A 471 11.30 -22.28 -43.88
C ALA A 471 11.32 -23.60 -43.06
N ALA A 472 11.27 -23.50 -41.73
CA ALA A 472 11.30 -24.63 -40.82
C ALA A 472 10.36 -24.41 -39.62
N PHE A 473 9.86 -25.52 -39.07
CA PHE A 473 9.06 -25.53 -37.86
C PHE A 473 9.89 -25.10 -36.65
N ASN A 474 9.25 -24.45 -35.68
CA ASN A 474 9.92 -24.05 -34.45
C ASN A 474 10.31 -25.28 -33.60
N PRO A 475 11.11 -25.14 -32.53
CA PRO A 475 11.58 -26.28 -31.73
C PRO A 475 10.45 -27.16 -31.15
N ILE A 476 9.34 -26.55 -30.67
CA ILE A 476 8.19 -27.30 -30.12
C ILE A 476 7.49 -28.10 -31.21
N GLN A 477 7.26 -27.47 -32.36
CA GLN A 477 6.64 -28.11 -33.52
C GLN A 477 7.55 -29.21 -34.08
N THR A 478 8.86 -28.99 -34.13
CA THR A 478 9.88 -29.96 -34.55
C THR A 478 9.87 -31.20 -33.66
N GLN A 479 9.91 -31.02 -32.33
CA GLN A 479 9.87 -32.13 -31.38
C GLN A 479 8.57 -32.93 -31.44
N LEU A 480 7.44 -32.27 -31.73
CA LEU A 480 6.14 -32.93 -31.85
C LEU A 480 5.84 -33.45 -33.26
N PHE A 481 6.59 -33.03 -34.28
CA PHE A 481 6.29 -33.30 -35.69
C PHE A 481 6.11 -34.79 -35.94
N HIS A 482 7.05 -35.60 -35.44
CA HIS A 482 7.00 -37.04 -35.65
C HIS A 482 5.75 -37.68 -35.02
N VAL A 483 5.44 -37.32 -33.77
CA VAL A 483 4.26 -37.87 -33.08
C VAL A 483 2.97 -37.45 -33.78
N LEU A 484 2.83 -36.17 -34.14
CA LEU A 484 1.59 -35.65 -34.74
C LEU A 484 1.39 -36.07 -36.20
N TYR A 485 2.47 -36.24 -36.96
CA TYR A 485 2.41 -36.47 -38.40
C TYR A 485 2.67 -37.93 -38.80
N HIS A 486 3.30 -38.74 -37.92
CA HIS A 486 3.61 -40.15 -38.16
C HIS A 486 2.91 -41.16 -37.21
N THR A 487 2.31 -40.75 -36.09
CA THR A 487 1.58 -41.66 -35.18
C THR A 487 0.13 -41.21 -34.89
N ASP A 488 -0.67 -42.08 -34.27
CA ASP A 488 -2.07 -41.80 -33.88
C ASP A 488 -2.24 -41.65 -32.35
N VAL A 489 -1.15 -41.33 -31.65
CA VAL A 489 -1.15 -41.18 -30.20
C VAL A 489 -1.80 -39.85 -29.81
N PRO A 490 -2.75 -39.83 -28.85
CA PRO A 490 -3.29 -38.57 -28.32
C PRO A 490 -2.19 -37.71 -27.68
N VAL A 491 -2.13 -36.43 -28.04
CA VAL A 491 -1.10 -35.49 -27.56
C VAL A 491 -1.73 -34.41 -26.68
N LEU A 492 -1.17 -34.19 -25.49
CA LEU A 492 -1.42 -33.01 -24.66
C LEU A 492 -0.26 -32.04 -24.82
N LEU A 493 -0.52 -30.84 -25.38
CA LEU A 493 0.47 -29.78 -25.53
C LEU A 493 0.19 -28.61 -24.56
N GLY A 494 1.01 -28.50 -23.51
CA GLY A 494 1.09 -27.32 -22.67
C GLY A 494 2.26 -26.42 -23.09
N ALA A 495 1.97 -25.29 -23.74
CA ALA A 495 3.00 -24.31 -24.13
C ALA A 495 2.47 -22.87 -24.03
N PRO A 496 3.33 -21.86 -23.79
CA PRO A 496 2.93 -20.45 -23.74
C PRO A 496 2.17 -19.96 -24.99
N THR A 497 1.39 -18.89 -24.84
CA THR A 497 0.78 -18.21 -25.99
C THR A 497 1.89 -17.65 -26.90
N GLY A 498 1.75 -17.82 -28.22
CA GLY A 498 2.80 -17.46 -29.19
C GLY A 498 3.71 -18.63 -29.60
N SER A 499 3.72 -19.76 -28.90
CA SER A 499 4.56 -20.94 -29.23
C SER A 499 4.13 -21.72 -30.48
N GLY A 500 3.17 -21.22 -31.27
CA GLY A 500 2.73 -21.87 -32.50
C GLY A 500 1.88 -23.13 -32.33
N LYS A 501 1.13 -23.24 -31.22
CA LYS A 501 0.22 -24.36 -30.93
C LYS A 501 -0.83 -24.62 -32.02
N THR A 502 -1.21 -23.58 -32.77
CA THR A 502 -2.16 -23.73 -33.90
C THR A 502 -1.58 -24.60 -35.01
N VAL A 503 -0.30 -24.44 -35.34
CA VAL A 503 0.37 -25.26 -36.37
C VAL A 503 0.46 -26.72 -35.93
N VAL A 504 0.66 -26.97 -34.63
CA VAL A 504 0.60 -28.33 -34.04
C VAL A 504 -0.77 -28.97 -34.28
N ALA A 505 -1.86 -28.22 -34.08
CA ALA A 505 -3.20 -28.71 -34.41
C ALA A 505 -3.37 -28.94 -35.93
N GLU A 506 -2.85 -28.05 -36.77
CA GLU A 506 -2.90 -28.18 -38.23
C GLU A 506 -2.16 -29.44 -38.72
N LEU A 507 -0.99 -29.78 -38.16
CA LEU A 507 -0.26 -31.03 -38.48
C LEU A 507 -1.13 -32.28 -38.24
N ALA A 508 -1.86 -32.31 -37.13
CA ALA A 508 -2.79 -33.41 -36.84
C ALA A 508 -3.96 -33.45 -37.84
N LEU A 509 -4.50 -32.29 -38.23
CA LEU A 509 -5.55 -32.20 -39.26
C LEU A 509 -5.06 -32.72 -40.62
N PHE A 510 -3.86 -32.34 -41.04
CA PHE A 510 -3.26 -32.80 -42.30
C PHE A 510 -3.06 -34.30 -42.32
N ARG A 511 -2.51 -34.88 -41.25
CA ARG A 511 -2.37 -36.33 -41.12
C ARG A 511 -3.74 -37.03 -41.20
N ALA A 512 -4.73 -36.54 -40.46
CA ALA A 512 -6.08 -37.12 -40.46
C ALA A 512 -6.70 -37.12 -41.87
N LYS A 513 -6.58 -36.02 -42.60
CA LYS A 513 -7.08 -35.90 -43.98
C LYS A 513 -6.26 -36.68 -45.01
N ARG A 514 -4.95 -36.85 -44.80
CA ARG A 514 -4.10 -37.71 -45.63
C ARG A 514 -4.48 -39.19 -45.51
N LEU A 515 -4.68 -39.67 -44.28
CA LEU A 515 -5.08 -41.06 -44.01
C LEU A 515 -6.55 -41.33 -44.37
N ARG A 516 -7.43 -40.34 -44.13
CA ARG A 516 -8.88 -40.45 -44.36
C ARG A 516 -9.39 -39.15 -45.00
N PRO A 517 -9.40 -39.04 -46.35
CA PRO A 517 -9.79 -37.81 -47.05
C PRO A 517 -11.20 -37.29 -46.68
N ARG A 518 -12.12 -38.21 -46.39
CA ARG A 518 -13.51 -37.90 -45.99
C ARG A 518 -13.71 -37.74 -44.48
N ALA A 519 -12.67 -37.83 -43.66
CA ALA A 519 -12.81 -37.65 -42.21
C ALA A 519 -13.26 -36.23 -41.88
N LYS A 520 -14.11 -36.11 -40.85
CA LYS A 520 -14.52 -34.83 -40.28
C LYS A 520 -13.64 -34.54 -39.08
N CYS A 521 -13.07 -33.33 -39.03
CA CYS A 521 -12.23 -32.90 -37.92
C CYS A 521 -12.95 -31.79 -37.17
N VAL A 522 -12.94 -31.85 -35.83
CA VAL A 522 -13.59 -30.85 -34.97
C VAL A 522 -12.51 -30.11 -34.19
N TYR A 523 -12.50 -28.79 -34.32
CA TYR A 523 -11.66 -27.90 -33.53
C TYR A 523 -12.52 -27.15 -32.52
N VAL A 524 -12.11 -27.17 -31.25
CA VAL A 524 -12.84 -26.52 -30.16
C VAL A 524 -11.98 -25.43 -29.56
N ALA A 525 -12.56 -24.24 -29.40
CA ALA A 525 -11.95 -23.12 -28.68
C ALA A 525 -12.88 -22.65 -27.56
N PRO A 526 -12.34 -22.20 -26.41
CA PRO A 526 -13.15 -21.84 -25.24
C PRO A 526 -13.98 -20.56 -25.44
N LEU A 527 -13.57 -19.70 -26.39
CA LEU A 527 -14.22 -18.43 -26.68
C LEU A 527 -14.69 -18.38 -28.13
N ARG A 528 -15.90 -17.85 -28.35
CA ARG A 528 -16.48 -17.68 -29.70
C ARG A 528 -15.64 -16.79 -30.60
N SER A 529 -14.98 -15.76 -30.04
CA SER A 529 -14.08 -14.87 -30.78
C SER A 529 -12.89 -15.63 -31.37
N LEU A 530 -12.23 -16.49 -30.56
CA LEU A 530 -11.12 -17.32 -31.01
C LEU A 530 -11.57 -18.32 -32.07
N ALA A 531 -12.73 -18.97 -31.89
CA ALA A 531 -13.28 -19.87 -32.89
C ALA A 531 -13.53 -19.17 -34.24
N ARG A 532 -14.10 -17.96 -34.22
CA ARG A 532 -14.36 -17.16 -35.43
C ARG A 532 -13.08 -16.65 -36.10
N GLU A 533 -12.08 -16.27 -35.31
CA GLU A 533 -10.77 -15.90 -35.84
C GLU A 533 -10.13 -17.08 -36.59
N ARG A 534 -10.15 -18.28 -35.98
CA ARG A 534 -9.67 -19.51 -36.60
C ARG A 534 -10.50 -19.89 -37.82
N LEU A 535 -11.83 -19.73 -37.78
CA LEU A 535 -12.71 -19.95 -38.93
C LEU A 535 -12.29 -19.07 -40.10
N ARG A 536 -12.09 -17.75 -39.91
CA ARG A 536 -11.68 -16.84 -40.98
C ARG A 536 -10.34 -17.24 -41.58
N GLU A 537 -9.33 -17.49 -40.72
CA GLU A 537 -8.00 -17.89 -41.19
C GLU A 537 -8.03 -19.22 -41.94
N TRP A 538 -8.69 -20.24 -41.39
CA TRP A 538 -8.75 -21.56 -42.02
C TRP A 538 -9.66 -21.59 -43.25
N THR A 539 -10.72 -20.78 -43.32
CA THR A 539 -11.52 -20.64 -44.54
C THR A 539 -10.67 -20.09 -45.68
N GLN A 540 -9.82 -19.10 -45.40
CA GLN A 540 -8.90 -18.55 -46.41
C GLN A 540 -7.77 -19.53 -46.76
N ARG A 541 -7.12 -20.15 -45.76
CA ARG A 541 -5.92 -20.99 -45.98
C ARG A 541 -6.25 -22.43 -46.35
N LEU A 542 -7.08 -23.11 -45.56
CA LEU A 542 -7.44 -24.52 -45.76
C LEU A 542 -8.61 -24.67 -46.73
N GLY A 543 -9.54 -23.71 -46.74
CA GLY A 543 -10.66 -23.64 -47.69
C GLY A 543 -10.29 -23.03 -49.05
N GLY A 544 -9.19 -22.29 -49.12
CA GLY A 544 -8.62 -21.79 -50.37
C GLY A 544 -7.84 -22.86 -51.15
N ALA A 545 -7.36 -22.50 -52.34
CA ALA A 545 -6.39 -23.33 -53.07
C ALA A 545 -5.07 -23.40 -52.27
N PRO A 546 -4.37 -24.56 -52.24
CA PRO A 546 -4.60 -25.77 -53.04
C PRO A 546 -5.51 -26.83 -52.38
N LEU A 547 -5.92 -26.67 -51.11
CA LEU A 547 -6.61 -27.72 -50.35
C LEU A 547 -8.13 -27.78 -50.55
N ARG A 548 -8.80 -26.63 -50.64
CA ARG A 548 -10.26 -26.51 -50.85
C ARG A 548 -11.11 -27.31 -49.84
N TRP A 549 -10.71 -27.32 -48.57
CA TRP A 549 -11.47 -28.00 -47.52
C TRP A 549 -12.73 -27.21 -47.13
N ASN A 550 -13.81 -27.93 -46.81
CA ASN A 550 -15.00 -27.31 -46.23
C ASN A 550 -14.74 -26.98 -44.75
N VAL A 551 -14.56 -25.69 -44.44
CA VAL A 551 -14.39 -25.18 -43.07
C VAL A 551 -15.70 -24.53 -42.63
N LEU A 552 -16.27 -25.03 -41.53
CA LEU A 552 -17.62 -24.67 -41.08
C LEU A 552 -17.60 -24.25 -39.60
N GLU A 553 -18.47 -23.30 -39.22
CA GLU A 553 -18.73 -22.92 -37.82
C GLU A 553 -19.95 -23.69 -37.32
N LEU A 554 -19.86 -24.24 -36.11
CA LEU A 554 -21.03 -24.75 -35.39
C LEU A 554 -21.55 -23.64 -34.48
N SER A 555 -22.80 -23.26 -34.70
CA SER A 555 -23.42 -22.06 -34.11
C SER A 555 -24.03 -22.31 -32.72
N GLY A 556 -24.24 -23.58 -32.37
CA GLY A 556 -24.97 -24.02 -31.18
C GLY A 556 -26.45 -24.31 -31.43
N ASP A 557 -26.96 -24.01 -32.62
CA ASP A 557 -28.32 -24.39 -33.04
C ASP A 557 -28.30 -25.84 -33.56
N THR A 558 -28.91 -26.75 -32.81
CA THR A 558 -28.90 -28.20 -33.10
C THR A 558 -29.53 -28.57 -34.45
N HIS A 559 -30.52 -27.83 -34.95
CA HIS A 559 -31.13 -28.12 -36.25
C HIS A 559 -30.27 -27.60 -37.41
N HIS A 560 -29.71 -26.40 -37.25
CA HIS A 560 -28.79 -25.82 -38.22
C HIS A 560 -27.48 -26.63 -38.30
N ASP A 561 -26.87 -26.91 -37.15
CA ASP A 561 -25.59 -27.59 -37.04
C ASP A 561 -25.66 -29.05 -37.55
N ARG A 562 -26.77 -29.78 -37.33
CA ARG A 562 -26.98 -31.12 -37.90
C ARG A 562 -27.00 -31.10 -39.44
N ARG A 563 -27.64 -30.10 -40.04
CA ARG A 563 -27.67 -29.93 -41.51
C ARG A 563 -26.30 -29.51 -42.04
N THR A 564 -25.60 -28.64 -41.32
CA THR A 564 -24.25 -28.17 -41.66
C THR A 564 -23.22 -29.29 -41.60
N VAL A 565 -23.29 -30.18 -40.59
CA VAL A 565 -22.41 -31.36 -40.48
C VAL A 565 -22.75 -32.44 -41.50
N ALA A 566 -23.99 -32.54 -41.98
CA ALA A 566 -24.39 -33.55 -42.97
C ALA A 566 -23.87 -33.26 -44.39
N ARG A 567 -23.54 -32.00 -44.69
CA ARG A 567 -22.84 -31.56 -45.91
C ARG A 567 -21.35 -31.85 -45.83
#